data_AF-A0A1H7QLD0-F1
#
_entry.id   AF-A0A1H7QLD0-F1
#
_cell.length_a   1.000
_cell.length_b   1.000
_cell.length_c   1.000
_cell.angle_alpha   90.00
_cell.angle_beta   90.00
_cell.angle_gamma   90.00
#
_symmetry.space_group_name_H-M   'P 1'
#
loop_
_entity.id
_entity.type
_entity.pdbx_description
1 polymer ?
#
loop_
_entity_poly.entity_id
_entity_poly.type
_entity_poly.pdbx_seq_one_letter_code
_entity_poly.pdbx_strand_id
1 'polypeptide(L)'
;MERLKEAQANLIATYSLYNAASEKALPEIDVDDSETLKALLDVIKNREAIAYVQKAKKTIPSEVSELKRLLADVMLLLDGVDIKAIKANSKQVAKAD
;
A
#
# COMPACT_ATOMS: atom_id res chain seq x y z
N MET A 1 16.93 1.65 -6.43
CA MET A 1 16.70 0.19 -6.55
C MET A 1 15.56 -0.05 -7.54
N GLU A 2 15.72 -1.01 -8.47
CA GLU A 2 14.69 -1.35 -9.45
C GLU A 2 13.36 -1.76 -8.78
N ARG A 3 13.45 -2.50 -7.67
CA ARG A 3 12.32 -2.93 -6.85
C ARG A 3 11.47 -1.80 -6.26
N LEU A 4 12.12 -0.72 -5.80
CA LEU A 4 11.45 0.46 -5.26
C LEU A 4 10.66 1.18 -6.36
N LYS A 5 11.27 1.38 -7.53
CA LYS A 5 10.61 2.00 -8.70
C LYS A 5 9.36 1.21 -9.12
N GLU A 6 9.46 -0.11 -9.17
CA GLU A 6 8.33 -0.99 -9.46
C GLU A 6 7.24 -0.90 -8.38
N ALA A 7 7.61 -0.88 -7.10
CA ALA A 7 6.67 -0.72 -5.99
C ALA A 7 5.91 0.61 -6.07
N GLN A 8 6.62 1.71 -6.34
CA GLN A 8 6.05 3.05 -6.49
C GLN A 8 5.13 3.14 -7.71
N ALA A 9 5.51 2.55 -8.85
CA ALA A 9 4.65 2.52 -10.04
C ALA A 9 3.36 1.75 -9.79
N ASN A 10 3.44 0.58 -9.13
CA ASN A 10 2.27 -0.19 -8.73
C ASN A 10 1.39 0.59 -7.75
N LEU A 11 2.00 1.28 -6.78
CA LEU A 11 1.29 2.12 -5.83
C LEU A 11 0.51 3.25 -6.53
N ILE A 12 1.13 3.96 -7.49
CA ILE A 12 0.47 5.02 -8.26
C ILE A 12 -0.69 4.47 -9.09
N ALA A 13 -0.50 3.32 -9.74
CA ALA A 13 -1.53 2.67 -10.53
C ALA A 13 -2.74 2.29 -9.66
N THR A 14 -2.52 1.61 -8.52
CA THR A 14 -3.59 1.22 -7.60
C THR A 14 -4.25 2.43 -6.93
N TYR A 15 -3.48 3.48 -6.60
CA TYR A 15 -4.00 4.74 -6.07
C TYR A 15 -4.97 5.40 -7.07
N SER A 16 -4.60 5.42 -8.36
CA SER A 16 -5.43 5.97 -9.43
C SER A 16 -6.72 5.18 -9.61
N LEU A 17 -6.66 3.84 -9.57
CA LEU A 17 -7.83 2.98 -9.63
C LEU A 17 -8.76 3.19 -8.42
N TYR A 18 -8.20 3.25 -7.21
CA TYR A 18 -8.98 3.54 -6.00
C TYR A 18 -9.72 4.87 -6.13
N ASN A 19 -9.05 5.94 -6.57
CA ASN A 19 -9.66 7.25 -6.70
C ASN A 19 -10.73 7.30 -7.80
N ALA A 20 -10.55 6.57 -8.90
CA ALA A 20 -11.56 6.48 -9.95
C ALA A 20 -12.84 5.79 -9.47
N ALA A 21 -12.73 4.83 -8.54
CA ALA A 21 -13.85 4.09 -7.97
C ALA A 21 -14.41 4.71 -6.67
N SER A 22 -13.75 5.73 -6.10
CA SER A 22 -14.14 6.34 -4.83
C SER A 22 -14.99 7.59 -5.05
N GLU A 23 -16.10 7.70 -4.30
CA GLU A 23 -16.89 8.94 -4.24
C GLU A 23 -16.11 10.12 -3.65
N LYS A 24 -15.07 9.83 -2.86
CA LYS A 24 -14.21 10.84 -2.22
C LYS A 24 -12.76 10.54 -2.55
N ALA A 25 -12.14 11.34 -3.41
CA ALA A 25 -10.72 11.21 -3.71
C ALA A 25 -9.87 11.23 -2.44
N LEU A 26 -8.80 10.44 -2.44
CA LEU A 26 -7.74 10.50 -1.45
C LEU A 26 -6.93 11.80 -1.61
N PRO A 27 -6.26 12.24 -0.53
CA PRO A 27 -5.23 13.28 -0.64
C PRO A 27 -4.14 12.89 -1.63
N GLU A 28 -3.48 13.89 -2.21
CA GLU A 28 -2.33 13.70 -3.10
C GLU A 28 -1.25 12.83 -2.45
N ILE A 29 -0.59 12.03 -3.27
CA ILE A 29 0.40 11.05 -2.86
C ILE A 29 1.79 11.51 -3.30
N ASP A 30 2.73 11.53 -2.38
CA ASP A 30 4.16 11.57 -2.67
C ASP A 30 4.74 10.18 -2.37
N VAL A 31 5.24 9.50 -3.42
CA VAL A 31 5.75 8.13 -3.30
C VAL A 31 7.17 8.03 -2.75
N ASP A 32 7.83 9.17 -2.61
CA ASP A 32 9.19 9.28 -2.06
C ASP A 32 9.18 9.74 -0.58
N ASP A 33 8.02 10.14 -0.03
CA ASP A 33 7.87 10.63 1.34
C ASP A 33 7.07 9.66 2.24
N SER A 34 7.79 8.92 3.09
CA SER A 34 7.20 7.99 4.07
C SER A 34 6.17 8.62 5.03
N GLU A 35 6.30 9.90 5.39
CA GLU A 35 5.32 10.56 6.27
C GLU A 35 3.98 10.75 5.57
N THR A 36 4.00 11.17 4.30
CA THR A 36 2.78 11.33 3.49
C THR A 36 2.11 9.98 3.21
N LEU A 37 2.91 8.95 2.93
CA LEU A 37 2.41 7.58 2.73
C LEU A 37 1.74 7.02 3.99
N LYS A 38 2.30 7.33 5.17
CA LYS A 38 1.70 6.96 6.46
C LYS A 38 0.40 7.71 6.72
N ALA A 39 0.37 9.03 6.49
CA ALA A 39 -0.85 9.82 6.64
C ALA A 39 -1.96 9.32 5.71
N LEU A 40 -1.61 8.97 4.46
CA LEU A 40 -2.54 8.40 3.49
C LEU A 40 -3.09 7.03 3.96
N LEU A 41 -2.22 6.17 4.49
CA LEU A 41 -2.63 4.88 5.07
C LEU A 41 -3.64 5.06 6.21
N ASP A 42 -3.43 6.04 7.08
CA ASP A 42 -4.34 6.33 8.20
C ASP A 42 -5.69 6.89 7.71
N VAL A 43 -5.70 7.73 6.66
CA VAL A 43 -6.95 8.17 6.00
C VAL A 43 -7.73 6.97 5.47
N ILE A 44 -7.06 6.03 4.79
CA ILE A 44 -7.71 4.83 4.25
C ILE A 44 -8.32 3.97 5.37
N LYS A 45 -7.55 3.70 6.44
CA LYS A 45 -8.04 2.95 7.60
C LYS A 45 -9.24 3.62 8.26
N ASN A 46 -9.21 4.94 8.41
CA ASN A 46 -10.31 5.69 9.00
C ASN A 46 -11.58 5.61 8.14
N ARG A 47 -11.46 5.69 6.81
CA ARG A 47 -12.59 5.51 5.89
C ARG A 47 -13.19 4.10 6.00
N GLU A 48 -12.36 3.06 6.06
CA GLU A 48 -12.82 1.69 6.27
C GLU A 48 -13.54 1.53 7.62
N ALA A 49 -12.99 2.10 8.69
CA ALA A 49 -13.60 2.04 10.02
C ALA A 49 -14.98 2.72 10.03
N ILE A 50 -15.09 3.91 9.43
CA ILE A 50 -16.36 4.63 9.30
C ILE A 50 -17.36 3.81 8.48
N ALA A 51 -16.97 3.29 7.31
CA ALA A 51 -17.85 2.49 6.46
C ALA A 51 -18.29 1.18 7.16
N TYR A 52 -17.42 0.60 7.98
CA TYR A 52 -17.77 -0.56 8.81
C TYR A 52 -18.86 -0.19 9.82
N VAL A 53 -18.68 0.88 10.59
CA VAL A 53 -19.64 1.36 11.61
C VAL A 53 -20.98 1.74 10.96
N GLN A 54 -20.95 2.38 9.80
CA GLN A 54 -22.13 2.80 9.05
C GLN A 54 -22.79 1.67 8.25
N LYS A 55 -22.25 0.43 8.29
CA LYS A 55 -22.70 -0.72 7.48
C LYS A 55 -22.70 -0.45 5.96
N ALA A 56 -21.85 0.47 5.51
CA ALA A 56 -21.74 0.94 4.14
C ALA A 56 -20.54 0.35 3.40
N LYS A 57 -20.03 -0.83 3.77
CA LYS A 57 -18.79 -1.41 3.21
C LYS A 57 -18.73 -1.48 1.68
N LYS A 58 -19.89 -1.55 1.01
CA LYS A 58 -20.00 -1.56 -0.45
C LYS A 58 -19.51 -0.26 -1.11
N THR A 59 -19.36 0.83 -0.35
CA THR A 59 -18.83 2.12 -0.83
C THR A 59 -17.31 2.18 -0.82
N ILE A 60 -16.63 1.21 -0.21
CA ILE A 60 -15.17 1.13 -0.23
C ILE A 60 -14.72 0.46 -1.53
N PRO A 61 -13.83 1.09 -2.32
CA PRO A 61 -13.28 0.48 -3.53
C PRO A 61 -12.60 -0.86 -3.27
N SER A 62 -12.67 -1.78 -4.24
CA SER A 62 -12.06 -3.11 -4.18
C SER A 62 -10.54 -3.07 -3.95
N GLU A 63 -9.91 -2.01 -4.42
CA GLU A 63 -8.46 -1.79 -4.43
C GLU A 63 -7.92 -1.49 -3.03
N VAL A 64 -8.78 -1.21 -2.04
CA VAL A 64 -8.36 -0.75 -0.70
C VAL A 64 -7.35 -1.68 -0.02
N SER A 65 -7.51 -3.00 -0.17
CA SER A 65 -6.62 -3.98 0.46
C SER A 65 -5.24 -3.96 -0.18
N GLU A 66 -5.21 -3.89 -1.52
CA GLU A 66 -3.98 -3.84 -2.29
C GLU A 66 -3.25 -2.52 -2.11
N LEU A 67 -3.99 -1.40 -2.06
CA LEU A 67 -3.45 -0.08 -1.80
C LEU A 67 -2.72 -0.02 -0.45
N LYS A 68 -3.33 -0.54 0.63
CA LYS A 68 -2.67 -0.64 1.95
C LYS A 68 -1.40 -1.48 1.91
N ARG A 69 -1.43 -2.60 1.16
CA ARG A 69 -0.27 -3.50 1.00
C ARG A 69 0.88 -2.79 0.30
N LEU A 70 0.60 -2.07 -0.79
CA LEU A 70 1.59 -1.33 -1.57
C LEU A 70 2.16 -0.14 -0.79
N LEU A 71 1.33 0.58 -0.03
CA LEU A 71 1.80 1.64 0.87
C LEU A 71 2.82 1.10 1.87
N ALA A 72 2.50 -0.02 2.53
CA ALA A 72 3.42 -0.65 3.47
C ALA A 72 4.71 -1.14 2.80
N ASP A 73 4.62 -1.73 1.61
CA ASP A 73 5.77 -2.22 0.83
C ASP A 73 6.70 -1.08 0.40
N VAL A 74 6.16 0.05 -0.07
CA VAL A 74 6.96 1.23 -0.44
C VAL A 74 7.63 1.84 0.79
N MET A 75 6.91 2.05 1.90
CA MET A 75 7.50 2.59 3.14
C MET A 75 8.67 1.72 3.64
N LEU A 76 8.51 0.39 3.63
CA LEU A 76 9.59 -0.53 4.00
C LEU A 76 10.79 -0.43 3.06
N LEU A 77 10.55 -0.33 1.75
CA LEU A 77 11.63 -0.19 0.77
C LEU A 77 12.35 1.16 0.88
N LEU A 78 11.65 2.24 1.25
CA LEU A 78 12.27 3.54 1.58
C LEU A 78 13.16 3.44 2.81
N ASP A 79 12.76 2.65 3.81
CA ASP A 79 13.56 2.32 5.00
C ASP A 79 14.71 1.31 4.70
N GLY A 80 14.88 0.89 3.45
CA GLY A 80 15.90 -0.08 3.04
C GLY A 80 15.56 -1.54 3.34
N VAL A 81 14.32 -1.84 3.71
CA VAL A 81 13.84 -3.17 4.09
C VAL A 81 13.08 -3.83 2.93
N ASP A 82 13.76 -4.71 2.18
CA ASP A 82 13.11 -5.56 1.18
C ASP A 82 12.68 -6.91 1.76
N ILE A 83 11.44 -6.98 2.28
CA ILE A 83 10.89 -8.22 2.86
C ILE A 83 10.84 -9.37 1.84
N LYS A 84 10.66 -9.09 0.54
CA LYS A 84 10.62 -10.15 -0.48
C LYS A 84 12.00 -10.76 -0.67
N ALA A 85 13.04 -9.94 -0.75
CA ALA A 85 14.42 -10.41 -0.81
C ALA A 85 14.82 -11.18 0.45
N ILE A 86 14.48 -10.67 1.64
CA ILE A 86 14.74 -11.35 2.93
C ILE A 86 14.10 -12.74 2.94
N LYS A 87 12.81 -12.84 2.61
CA LYS A 87 12.09 -14.13 2.58
C LYS A 87 12.62 -15.09 1.52
N ALA A 88 13.05 -14.59 0.36
CA ALA A 88 13.64 -15.42 -0.69
C ALA A 88 14.96 -16.05 -0.22
N ASN A 89 15.81 -15.26 0.41
CA ASN A 89 17.08 -15.72 0.96
C ASN A 89 16.87 -16.72 2.12
N SER A 90 15.95 -16.46 3.05
CA SER A 90 15.65 -17.39 4.14
C SER A 90 15.11 -18.75 3.64
N LYS A 91 14.34 -18.76 2.55
CA LYS A 91 13.84 -20.01 1.93
C LYS A 91 14.90 -20.77 1.16
N GLN A 92 15.93 -20.10 0.64
CA GLN A 92 17.08 -20.78 0.02
C GLN A 92 17.92 -21.51 1.07
N VAL A 93 18.17 -20.87 2.21
CA VAL A 93 18.93 -21.49 3.31
C VAL A 93 18.19 -22.73 3.84
N ALA A 94 16.88 -22.65 4.06
CA ALA A 94 16.08 -23.79 4.54
C ALA A 94 15.89 -24.95 3.55
N LYS A 95 16.33 -24.82 2.29
CA LYS A 95 16.29 -25.89 1.27
C LYS A 95 17.66 -26.52 1.02
N ALA A 96 18.71 -26.02 1.66
CA ALA A 96 20.07 -26.51 1.55
C ALA A 96 20.47 -27.45 2.70
N ASP A 97 19.56 -27.70 3.65
CA ASP A 97 19.62 -28.70 4.72
C ASP A 97 18.64 -29.86 4.44
#